data_AF-A0A6V7DEK4-F1
#
_entry.id   AF-A0A6V7DEK4-F1
#
_cell.length_a   1.000
_cell.length_b   1.000
_cell.length_c   1.000
_cell.angle_alpha   90.00
_cell.angle_beta   90.00
_cell.angle_gamma   90.00
#
_symmetry.space_group_name_H-M   'P 1'
#
loop_
_entity.id
_entity.type
_entity.pdbx_description
1 polymer ?
#
loop_
_entity_poly.entity_id
_entity_poly.type
_entity_poly.pdbx_seq_one_letter_code
_entity_poly.pdbx_strand_id
1 'polypeptide(L)'
;MGICGSVDRVNSGRLTYTESSPAQQLPAGNTQQHVNSPDQTSGVLAGLSSMSPSRSVSRSSLRQRPLSPSLRAVSEVMQSVRAQYYKAPRLKSSNKKKNTGFEEAVRIHRATAEIARMRQQVDDLEEDVVSAAMDGNAHNCGELATLAVHYLQQDHNQIARLAFFNGTAHTAAIVGPVPGAGTLPADMADWDADIYVCDPWCNIACRANDYPAEFKEKMEKWDRAGKQVWLSRTGFVSPTSDEWISTVLGGEKKAT
;
A
#
# COMPACT_ATOMS: atom_id res chain seq x y z
N MET A 1 -0.08 -17.14 13.14
CA MET A 1 0.46 -15.77 13.28
C MET A 1 -0.58 -14.81 12.70
N GLY A 2 -0.89 -13.69 13.37
CA GLY A 2 -1.88 -12.75 12.84
C GLY A 2 -1.33 -12.04 11.60
N ILE A 3 -2.07 -12.05 10.49
CA ILE A 3 -1.69 -11.34 9.26
C ILE A 3 -2.49 -10.03 9.17
N CYS A 4 -1.84 -9.00 8.63
CA CYS A 4 -2.39 -7.67 8.38
C CYS A 4 -3.87 -7.65 7.96
N GLY A 5 -4.73 -7.00 8.76
CA GLY A 5 -6.15 -6.83 8.43
C GLY A 5 -6.99 -8.11 8.46
N SER A 6 -6.63 -9.13 9.25
CA SER A 6 -7.58 -10.21 9.57
C SER A 6 -8.80 -9.60 10.25
N VAL A 7 -9.96 -9.81 9.64
CA VAL A 7 -11.26 -9.57 10.26
C VAL A 7 -11.28 -10.42 11.53
N ASP A 8 -11.49 -9.80 12.69
CA ASP A 8 -11.63 -10.51 13.96
C ASP A 8 -12.62 -11.68 13.77
N ARG A 9 -12.17 -12.92 14.05
CA ARG A 9 -13.03 -14.10 14.08
C ARG A 9 -14.15 -13.83 15.09
N VAL A 10 -15.36 -13.51 14.60
CA VAL A 10 -16.56 -13.56 15.44
C VAL A 10 -16.82 -15.03 15.76
N ASN A 11 -16.83 -15.30 17.05
CA ASN A 11 -17.04 -16.59 17.68
C ASN A 11 -18.29 -17.30 17.11
N SER A 12 -18.16 -18.60 16.82
CA SER A 12 -19.21 -19.45 16.28
C SER A 12 -20.47 -19.43 17.15
N GLY A 13 -21.47 -18.67 16.71
CA GLY A 13 -22.83 -18.67 17.21
C GLY A 13 -23.78 -18.90 16.04
N ARG A 14 -24.32 -20.12 15.96
CA ARG A 14 -25.34 -20.59 15.03
C ARG A 14 -26.46 -19.54 14.86
N LEU A 15 -26.51 -18.88 13.71
CA LEU A 15 -27.65 -18.06 13.28
C LEU A 15 -28.15 -18.58 11.94
N THR A 16 -29.28 -19.28 12.01
CA THR A 16 -30.12 -19.63 10.88
C THR A 16 -30.67 -18.34 10.27
N TYR A 17 -30.30 -18.03 9.01
CA TYR A 17 -30.93 -16.96 8.26
C TYR A 17 -32.14 -17.50 7.51
N THR A 18 -33.32 -17.07 7.93
CA THR A 18 -34.56 -17.10 7.16
C THR A 18 -34.50 -16.02 6.08
N GLU A 19 -34.71 -16.42 4.83
CA GLU A 19 -34.86 -15.53 3.69
C GLU A 19 -36.05 -14.58 3.89
N SER A 20 -35.82 -13.28 3.71
CA SER A 20 -36.88 -12.29 3.52
C SER A 20 -36.32 -11.15 2.67
N SER A 21 -36.53 -11.28 1.36
CA SER A 21 -36.31 -10.25 0.35
C SER A 21 -37.37 -9.14 0.49
N PRO A 22 -37.01 -7.88 0.23
CA PRO A 22 -37.91 -7.04 -0.54
C PRO A 22 -37.18 -6.39 -1.72
N ALA A 23 -37.57 -6.82 -2.91
CA ALA A 23 -37.35 -6.10 -4.15
C ALA A 23 -38.04 -4.72 -4.06
N GLN A 24 -37.28 -3.65 -4.31
CA GLN A 24 -37.86 -2.34 -4.60
C GLN A 24 -37.49 -1.92 -6.02
N GLN A 25 -38.57 -1.60 -6.74
CA GLN A 25 -38.67 -1.21 -8.14
C GLN A 25 -37.86 0.05 -8.47
N LEU A 26 -37.16 0.00 -9.60
CA LEU A 26 -36.72 1.18 -10.36
C LEU A 26 -37.86 1.65 -11.27
N PRO A 27 -38.14 2.95 -11.40
CA PRO A 27 -38.81 3.49 -12.57
C PRO A 27 -37.80 3.90 -13.65
N ALA A 28 -38.20 3.63 -14.90
CA ALA A 28 -37.50 3.91 -16.13
C ALA A 28 -37.71 5.36 -16.62
N GLY A 29 -36.70 5.87 -17.34
CA GLY A 29 -36.82 6.68 -18.56
C GLY A 29 -37.38 8.11 -18.47
N ASN A 30 -36.58 9.10 -18.90
CA ASN A 30 -36.74 9.61 -20.27
C ASN A 30 -35.59 10.52 -20.72
N THR A 31 -35.24 10.35 -21.98
CA THR A 31 -34.27 11.09 -22.80
C THR A 31 -34.94 12.28 -23.50
N GLN A 32 -34.12 13.25 -23.91
CA GLN A 32 -34.26 14.24 -25.01
C GLN A 32 -34.15 15.70 -24.53
N GLN A 33 -33.54 16.68 -25.22
CA GLN A 33 -32.64 16.79 -26.39
C GLN A 33 -32.31 18.30 -26.55
N HIS A 34 -31.34 18.62 -27.43
CA HIS A 34 -31.16 19.91 -28.16
C HIS A 34 -30.45 21.07 -27.39
N VAL A 35 -29.50 21.87 -27.91
CA VAL A 35 -29.24 22.41 -29.28
C VAL A 35 -27.73 22.78 -29.47
N ASN A 36 -27.28 22.84 -30.74
CA ASN A 36 -25.93 23.18 -31.26
C ASN A 36 -25.47 24.66 -31.17
N SER A 37 -24.14 24.87 -30.97
CA SER A 37 -23.11 25.73 -31.66
C SER A 37 -23.40 27.17 -32.15
N PRO A 38 -22.39 27.95 -32.65
CA PRO A 38 -20.97 28.16 -32.28
C PRO A 38 -20.62 29.68 -32.14
N ASP A 39 -19.39 30.05 -31.73
CA ASP A 39 -18.69 31.16 -32.41
C ASP A 39 -17.16 31.14 -32.21
N GLN A 40 -16.47 31.58 -33.26
CA GLN A 40 -15.01 31.67 -33.42
C GLN A 40 -14.51 33.06 -32.95
N THR A 41 -13.21 33.19 -32.66
CA THR A 41 -12.36 34.25 -33.26
C THR A 41 -10.89 34.07 -32.89
N SER A 42 -10.06 34.12 -33.93
CA SER A 42 -8.60 34.15 -33.92
C SER A 42 -8.05 35.52 -33.53
N GLY A 43 -6.82 35.54 -33.00
CA GLY A 43 -6.05 36.78 -32.82
C GLY A 43 -4.57 36.52 -32.51
N VAL A 44 -3.77 36.39 -33.57
CA VAL A 44 -2.30 36.36 -33.56
C VAL A 44 -1.78 37.79 -33.44
N LEU A 45 -0.73 38.05 -32.64
CA LEU A 45 0.31 39.02 -32.97
C LEU A 45 1.60 38.79 -32.15
N ALA A 46 2.72 38.86 -32.86
CA ALA A 46 4.08 38.60 -32.41
C ALA A 46 4.72 39.79 -31.66
N GLY A 47 5.74 39.50 -30.86
CA GLY A 47 6.64 40.50 -30.28
C GLY A 47 8.00 39.89 -29.92
N LEU A 48 8.99 40.14 -30.78
CA LEU A 48 10.41 39.82 -30.63
C LEU A 48 11.10 40.79 -29.67
N SER A 49 12.01 40.27 -28.82
CA SER A 49 13.23 40.89 -28.25
C SER A 49 13.68 40.02 -27.08
N SER A 50 14.94 39.76 -26.74
CA SER A 50 16.28 40.00 -27.28
C SER A 50 17.21 39.14 -26.42
N MET A 51 18.19 38.45 -27.00
CA MET A 51 19.17 37.68 -26.23
C MET A 51 20.12 38.59 -25.43
N SER A 52 20.45 38.18 -24.20
CA SER A 52 21.73 38.47 -23.56
C SER A 52 22.08 37.37 -22.55
N PRO A 53 23.35 36.90 -22.47
CA PRO A 53 23.72 35.69 -21.75
C PRO A 53 24.06 36.00 -20.29
N SER A 54 23.26 35.51 -19.35
CA SER A 54 23.63 35.46 -17.94
C SER A 54 24.58 34.28 -17.71
N ARG A 55 25.86 34.60 -17.46
CA ARG A 55 26.87 33.69 -16.97
C ARG A 55 26.48 33.12 -15.60
N SER A 56 26.72 31.81 -15.47
CA SER A 56 27.11 31.07 -14.27
C SER A 56 26.26 31.23 -13.00
N VAL A 57 25.46 30.19 -12.72
CA VAL A 57 25.70 29.41 -11.50
C VAL A 57 25.76 27.95 -11.92
N SER A 58 26.97 27.41 -11.89
CA SER A 58 27.23 25.99 -12.03
C SER A 58 26.34 25.27 -11.01
N ARG A 59 25.33 24.52 -11.46
CA ARG A 59 24.60 23.60 -10.60
C ARG A 59 25.64 22.63 -10.08
N SER A 60 26.07 22.86 -8.85
CA SER A 60 26.88 21.94 -8.09
C SER A 60 26.24 20.57 -8.25
N SER A 61 26.95 19.71 -8.96
CA SER A 61 26.77 18.27 -8.94
C SER A 61 26.84 17.86 -7.47
N LEU A 62 25.67 17.85 -6.81
CA LEU A 62 25.43 16.98 -5.69
C LEU A 62 25.60 15.59 -6.28
N ARG A 63 26.84 15.10 -6.26
CA ARG A 63 27.14 13.68 -6.43
C ARG A 63 26.19 12.98 -5.47
N GLN A 64 25.13 12.40 -6.01
CA GLN A 64 24.27 11.50 -5.25
C GLN A 64 25.22 10.46 -4.67
N ARG A 65 25.38 10.47 -3.34
CA ARG A 65 26.14 9.39 -2.68
C ARG A 65 25.51 8.09 -3.16
N PRO A 66 26.31 7.14 -3.66
CA PRO A 66 25.75 5.86 -4.09
C PRO A 66 24.96 5.28 -2.92
N LEU A 67 23.72 4.87 -3.18
CA LEU A 67 22.85 4.23 -2.19
C LEU A 67 23.63 3.07 -1.55
N SER A 68 23.46 2.88 -0.24
CA SER A 68 24.02 1.71 0.44
C SER A 68 23.51 0.44 -0.26
N PRO A 69 24.29 -0.66 -0.28
CA PRO A 69 23.85 -1.92 -0.88
C PRO A 69 22.47 -2.37 -0.38
N SER A 70 22.19 -2.22 0.92
CA SER A 70 20.89 -2.54 1.51
C SER A 70 19.77 -1.63 1.01
N LEU A 71 20.00 -0.31 0.90
CA LEU A 71 18.99 0.62 0.35
C LEU A 71 18.68 0.32 -1.12
N ARG A 72 19.69 -0.08 -1.90
CA ARG A 72 19.49 -0.54 -3.28
C ARG A 72 18.64 -1.81 -3.31
N ALA A 73 19.00 -2.82 -2.51
CA ALA A 73 18.28 -4.09 -2.44
C ALA A 73 16.81 -3.90 -2.06
N VAL A 74 16.49 -3.11 -1.01
CA VAL A 74 15.08 -2.84 -0.64
C VAL A 74 14.33 -2.11 -1.75
N SER A 75 15.00 -1.23 -2.49
CA SER A 75 14.38 -0.51 -3.62
C SER A 75 14.08 -1.44 -4.79
N GLU A 76 15.03 -2.31 -5.15
CA GLU A 76 14.89 -3.30 -6.23
C GLU A 76 13.79 -4.33 -5.89
N VAL A 77 13.82 -4.89 -4.68
CA VAL A 77 12.80 -5.85 -4.22
C VAL A 77 11.42 -5.21 -4.13
N MET A 78 11.30 -3.99 -3.60
CA MET A 78 10.01 -3.28 -3.55
C MET A 78 9.40 -3.14 -4.96
N GLN A 79 10.23 -2.80 -5.96
CA GLN A 79 9.78 -2.66 -7.34
C GLN A 79 9.42 -4.01 -7.97
N SER A 80 10.25 -5.05 -7.79
CA SER A 80 10.03 -6.38 -8.37
C SER A 80 8.78 -7.04 -7.78
N VAL A 81 8.62 -7.05 -6.45
CA VAL A 81 7.44 -7.61 -5.76
C VAL A 81 6.16 -6.94 -6.27
N ARG A 82 6.18 -5.61 -6.41
CA ARG A 82 5.00 -4.90 -6.93
C ARG A 82 4.73 -5.23 -8.39
N ALA A 83 5.77 -5.35 -9.22
CA ALA A 83 5.62 -5.68 -10.62
C ALA A 83 5.01 -7.07 -10.82
N GLN A 84 5.47 -8.06 -10.05
CA GLN A 84 5.06 -9.45 -10.18
C GLN A 84 3.72 -9.77 -9.49
N TYR A 85 3.49 -9.22 -8.28
CA TYR A 85 2.39 -9.68 -7.41
C TYR A 85 1.30 -8.62 -7.17
N TYR A 86 1.59 -7.33 -7.34
CA TYR A 86 0.63 -6.27 -6.98
C TYR A 86 -0.02 -5.55 -8.17
N LYS A 87 0.63 -5.50 -9.32
CA LYS A 87 0.13 -4.82 -10.52
C LYS A 87 -0.79 -5.72 -11.34
N ALA A 88 -1.48 -5.13 -12.32
CA ALA A 88 -2.34 -5.88 -13.23
C ALA A 88 -1.54 -7.02 -13.90
N PRO A 89 -2.13 -8.21 -14.11
CA PRO A 89 -3.57 -8.54 -14.02
C PRO A 89 -4.10 -8.88 -12.61
N ARG A 90 -3.28 -8.75 -11.56
CA ARG A 90 -3.67 -9.10 -10.18
C ARG A 90 -4.78 -8.21 -9.64
N LEU A 91 -5.55 -8.74 -8.68
CA LEU A 91 -6.67 -8.04 -8.04
C LEU A 91 -6.22 -6.90 -7.11
N LYS A 92 -4.92 -6.79 -6.83
CA LYS A 92 -4.33 -5.84 -5.86
C LYS A 92 -4.77 -6.17 -4.42
N SER A 93 -4.82 -5.14 -3.57
CA SER A 93 -5.18 -5.26 -2.16
C SER A 93 -6.68 -5.08 -1.93
N SER A 94 -7.24 -5.86 -1.00
CA SER A 94 -8.62 -5.69 -0.54
C SER A 94 -8.79 -4.53 0.44
N ASN A 95 -7.76 -4.23 1.23
CA ASN A 95 -7.79 -3.17 2.25
C ASN A 95 -7.52 -1.76 1.72
N LYS A 96 -7.52 -1.58 0.38
CA LYS A 96 -7.44 -0.27 -0.29
C LYS A 96 -8.46 -0.15 -1.39
N LYS A 97 -9.28 0.90 -1.33
CA LYS A 97 -10.36 1.21 -2.26
C LYS A 97 -9.99 2.42 -3.12
N LYS A 98 -10.19 2.32 -4.44
CA LYS A 98 -9.82 3.36 -5.41
C LYS A 98 -10.92 4.39 -5.68
N ASN A 99 -12.17 3.94 -5.65
CA ASN A 99 -13.36 4.74 -5.90
C ASN A 99 -14.59 3.99 -5.34
N THR A 100 -15.77 4.58 -5.47
CA THR A 100 -17.05 4.03 -4.98
C THR A 100 -17.82 3.21 -6.02
N GLY A 101 -17.24 2.97 -7.20
CA GLY A 101 -17.91 2.29 -8.30
C GLY A 101 -18.11 0.79 -8.06
N PHE A 102 -19.12 0.22 -8.73
CA PHE A 102 -19.47 -1.20 -8.64
C PHE A 102 -18.30 -2.13 -8.99
N GLU A 103 -17.55 -1.83 -10.06
CA GLU A 103 -16.39 -2.63 -10.47
C GLU A 103 -15.32 -2.72 -9.37
N GLU A 104 -15.08 -1.62 -8.65
CA GLU A 104 -14.13 -1.59 -7.56
C GLU A 104 -14.64 -2.37 -6.35
N ALA A 105 -15.95 -2.32 -6.06
CA ALA A 105 -16.56 -3.17 -5.05
C ALA A 105 -16.41 -4.67 -5.38
N VAL A 106 -16.66 -5.06 -6.63
CA VAL A 106 -16.45 -6.44 -7.11
C VAL A 106 -14.98 -6.85 -7.01
N ARG A 107 -14.04 -5.96 -7.39
CA ARG A 107 -12.60 -6.22 -7.23
C ARG A 107 -12.23 -6.44 -5.77
N ILE A 108 -12.70 -5.59 -4.86
CA ILE A 108 -12.44 -5.73 -3.42
C ILE A 108 -13.00 -7.05 -2.90
N HIS A 109 -14.24 -7.40 -3.26
CA HIS A 109 -14.85 -8.66 -2.87
C HIS A 109 -14.01 -9.88 -3.32
N ARG A 110 -13.60 -9.91 -4.59
CA ARG A 110 -12.73 -10.97 -5.12
C ARG A 110 -11.36 -10.99 -4.44
N ALA A 111 -10.76 -9.83 -4.19
CA ALA A 111 -9.49 -9.72 -3.48
C ALA A 111 -9.59 -10.23 -2.03
N THR A 112 -10.70 -9.93 -1.34
CA THR A 112 -10.95 -10.43 0.01
C THR A 112 -11.10 -11.95 0.02
N ALA A 113 -11.86 -12.52 -0.91
CA ALA A 113 -12.03 -13.96 -1.02
C ALA A 113 -10.69 -14.68 -1.30
N GLU A 114 -9.87 -14.12 -2.20
CA GLU A 114 -8.57 -14.69 -2.52
C GLU A 114 -7.58 -14.62 -1.35
N ILE A 115 -7.55 -13.49 -0.62
CA ILE A 115 -6.71 -13.37 0.58
C ILE A 115 -7.17 -14.33 1.67
N ALA A 116 -8.49 -14.49 1.87
CA ALA A 116 -9.02 -15.46 2.81
C ALA A 116 -8.62 -16.90 2.43
N ARG A 117 -8.71 -17.26 1.14
CA ARG A 117 -8.27 -18.56 0.61
C ARG A 117 -6.79 -18.82 0.93
N MET A 118 -5.89 -17.89 0.59
CA MET A 118 -4.46 -18.05 0.88
C MET A 118 -4.18 -18.25 2.36
N ARG A 119 -4.80 -17.42 3.22
CA ARG A 119 -4.59 -17.52 4.67
C ARG A 119 -5.15 -18.82 5.25
N GLN A 120 -6.26 -19.31 4.74
CA GLN A 120 -6.84 -20.58 5.13
C GLN A 120 -5.90 -21.75 4.79
N GLN A 121 -5.29 -21.77 3.61
CA GLN A 121 -4.29 -22.80 3.23
C GLN A 121 -3.09 -22.83 4.18
N VAL A 122 -2.62 -21.65 4.60
CA VAL A 122 -1.52 -21.54 5.57
C VAL A 122 -1.96 -22.02 6.96
N ASP A 123 -3.17 -21.64 7.40
CA ASP A 123 -3.72 -22.06 8.70
C ASP A 123 -3.95 -23.58 8.76
N ASP A 124 -4.37 -24.17 7.65
CA ASP A 124 -4.58 -25.62 7.50
C ASP A 124 -3.28 -26.40 7.22
N LEU A 125 -2.14 -25.71 7.17
CA LEU A 125 -0.82 -26.26 6.86
C LEU A 125 -0.74 -26.94 5.49
N GLU A 126 -1.60 -26.57 4.56
CA GLU A 126 -1.60 -27.06 3.18
C GLU A 126 -0.46 -26.43 2.36
N GLU A 127 -0.13 -25.18 2.66
CA GLU A 127 0.92 -24.40 2.00
C GLU A 127 1.73 -23.59 3.01
N ASP A 128 3.00 -23.35 2.73
CA ASP A 128 3.76 -22.37 3.50
C ASP A 128 3.36 -20.93 3.12
N VAL A 129 3.64 -19.99 4.03
CA VAL A 129 3.22 -18.58 3.88
C VAL A 129 3.80 -17.90 2.64
N VAL A 130 4.98 -18.30 2.17
CA VAL A 130 5.62 -17.74 0.98
C VAL A 130 4.96 -18.31 -0.27
N SER A 131 4.81 -19.63 -0.35
CA SER A 131 4.18 -20.30 -1.50
C SER A 131 2.74 -19.82 -1.72
N ALA A 132 1.94 -19.76 -0.64
CA ALA A 132 0.59 -19.20 -0.70
C ALA A 132 0.58 -17.75 -1.22
N ALA A 133 1.53 -16.91 -0.77
CA ALA A 133 1.65 -15.54 -1.25
C ALA A 133 2.14 -15.45 -2.71
N MET A 134 2.99 -16.36 -3.18
CA MET A 134 3.45 -16.37 -4.57
C MET A 134 2.32 -16.72 -5.55
N ASP A 135 1.49 -17.70 -5.19
CA ASP A 135 0.41 -18.20 -6.03
C ASP A 135 -0.83 -17.30 -6.00
N GLY A 136 -0.98 -16.54 -4.92
CA GLY A 136 -2.05 -15.58 -4.68
C GLY A 136 -2.32 -14.61 -5.82
N ASN A 137 -3.60 -14.32 -6.05
CA ASN A 137 -4.02 -13.30 -7.03
C ASN A 137 -4.36 -11.93 -6.40
N ALA A 138 -4.26 -11.79 -5.08
CA ALA A 138 -4.54 -10.58 -4.32
C ALA A 138 -3.65 -10.53 -3.08
N HIS A 139 -3.23 -9.35 -2.63
CA HIS A 139 -2.28 -9.23 -1.51
C HIS A 139 -2.53 -7.98 -0.69
N ASN A 140 -2.55 -8.12 0.64
CA ASN A 140 -2.48 -7.00 1.57
C ASN A 140 -1.04 -6.79 2.03
N CYS A 141 -0.86 -5.93 3.03
CA CYS A 141 0.46 -5.52 3.49
C CYS A 141 1.31 -6.68 4.01
N GLY A 142 0.66 -7.64 4.69
CA GLY A 142 1.31 -8.84 5.23
C GLY A 142 1.88 -9.74 4.13
N GLU A 143 1.08 -10.14 3.15
CA GLU A 143 1.56 -11.04 2.09
C GLU A 143 2.66 -10.38 1.23
N LEU A 144 2.54 -9.08 0.95
CA LEU A 144 3.57 -8.34 0.22
C LEU A 144 4.87 -8.19 1.03
N ALA A 145 4.78 -7.98 2.34
CA ALA A 145 5.94 -7.91 3.21
C ALA A 145 6.64 -9.28 3.30
N THR A 146 5.89 -10.38 3.38
CA THR A 146 6.42 -11.75 3.34
C THR A 146 7.22 -12.01 2.06
N LEU A 147 6.65 -11.67 0.90
CA LEU A 147 7.36 -11.79 -0.38
C LEU A 147 8.62 -10.92 -0.42
N ALA A 148 8.56 -9.69 0.11
CA ALA A 148 9.73 -8.82 0.18
C ALA A 148 10.84 -9.40 1.08
N VAL A 149 10.51 -9.94 2.26
CA VAL A 149 11.49 -10.62 3.13
C VAL A 149 12.13 -11.80 2.40
N HIS A 150 11.32 -12.64 1.75
CA HIS A 150 11.82 -13.80 0.99
C HIS A 150 12.85 -13.38 -0.06
N TYR A 151 12.52 -12.43 -0.94
CA TYR A 151 13.44 -11.99 -2.00
C TYR A 151 14.65 -11.24 -1.48
N LEU A 152 14.52 -10.47 -0.38
CA LEU A 152 15.68 -9.83 0.26
C LEU A 152 16.68 -10.86 0.81
N GLN A 153 16.18 -11.96 1.37
CA GLN A 153 17.01 -13.04 1.90
C GLN A 153 17.61 -13.91 0.78
N GLN A 154 16.80 -14.36 -0.18
CA GLN A 154 17.23 -15.29 -1.23
C GLN A 154 18.11 -14.61 -2.29
N ASP A 155 17.69 -13.46 -2.82
CA ASP A 155 18.34 -12.86 -4.00
C ASP A 155 19.43 -11.85 -3.63
N HIS A 156 19.31 -11.23 -2.45
CA HIS A 156 20.19 -10.15 -2.01
C HIS A 156 21.01 -10.46 -0.76
N ASN A 157 20.88 -11.68 -0.21
CA ASN A 157 21.58 -12.16 0.98
C ASN A 157 21.51 -11.17 2.16
N GLN A 158 20.36 -10.51 2.33
CA GLN A 158 20.11 -9.57 3.42
C GLN A 158 19.48 -10.29 4.61
N ILE A 159 19.82 -9.87 5.83
CA ILE A 159 19.08 -10.26 7.02
C ILE A 159 17.82 -9.40 7.09
N ALA A 160 16.74 -9.89 6.48
CA ALA A 160 15.43 -9.24 6.47
C ALA A 160 14.47 -9.85 7.50
N ARG A 161 13.57 -9.03 8.03
CA ARG A 161 12.53 -9.41 9.01
C ARG A 161 11.19 -8.78 8.65
N LEU A 162 10.10 -9.37 9.11
CA LEU A 162 8.79 -8.72 9.08
C LEU A 162 8.70 -7.72 10.23
N ALA A 163 8.30 -6.50 9.94
CA ALA A 163 8.00 -5.48 10.95
C ALA A 163 6.49 -5.23 11.03
N PHE A 164 5.94 -5.47 12.21
CA PHE A 164 4.54 -5.36 12.60
C PHE A 164 4.30 -4.03 13.32
N PHE A 165 3.38 -3.22 12.78
CA PHE A 165 3.05 -1.91 13.32
C PHE A 165 1.69 -1.97 14.01
N ASN A 166 1.70 -1.67 15.30
CA ASN A 166 0.54 -1.70 16.21
C ASN A 166 -0.23 -3.02 16.13
N GLY A 167 0.42 -4.10 16.54
CA GLY A 167 -0.06 -5.45 16.24
C GLY A 167 0.04 -5.70 14.74
N THR A 168 -1.08 -6.00 14.09
CA THR A 168 -1.12 -6.32 12.65
C THR A 168 -1.87 -5.26 11.86
N ALA A 169 -1.89 -4.00 12.32
CA ALA A 169 -2.56 -2.94 11.56
C ALA A 169 -1.84 -2.65 10.24
N HIS A 170 -0.51 -2.61 10.27
CA HIS A 170 0.33 -2.54 9.09
C HIS A 170 1.56 -3.45 9.24
N THR A 171 2.13 -3.87 8.12
CA THR A 171 3.28 -4.77 8.08
C THR A 171 4.16 -4.39 6.88
N ALA A 172 5.46 -4.29 7.12
CA ALA A 172 6.46 -4.02 6.11
C ALA A 172 7.66 -4.96 6.31
N ALA A 173 8.49 -5.14 5.29
CA ALA A 173 9.77 -5.80 5.44
C ALA A 173 10.82 -4.79 5.90
N ILE A 174 11.76 -5.20 6.75
CA ILE A 174 12.91 -4.38 7.16
C ILE A 174 14.21 -5.13 7.01
N VAL A 175 15.30 -4.40 6.78
CA VAL A 175 16.69 -4.90 6.73
C VAL A 175 17.52 -4.06 7.68
N GLY A 176 18.37 -4.67 8.49
CA GLY A 176 19.31 -3.96 9.35
C GLY A 176 19.42 -4.54 10.75
N PRO A 177 20.14 -3.87 11.66
CA PRO A 177 20.32 -4.32 13.02
C PRO A 177 19.01 -4.21 13.79
N VAL A 178 18.39 -5.35 14.06
CA VAL A 178 17.18 -5.42 14.89
C VAL A 178 17.54 -6.13 16.20
N PRO A 179 17.32 -5.49 17.37
CA PRO A 179 17.63 -6.07 18.67
C PRO A 179 17.07 -7.50 18.84
N GLY A 180 17.77 -8.35 19.58
CA GLY A 180 17.42 -9.78 19.72
C GLY A 180 16.02 -10.03 20.30
N ALA A 181 15.45 -9.08 21.04
CA ALA A 181 14.07 -9.14 21.53
C ALA A 181 13.00 -8.81 20.47
N GLY A 182 13.40 -8.42 19.25
CA GLY A 182 12.50 -8.04 18.16
C GLY A 182 11.69 -6.77 18.41
N THR A 183 11.77 -6.17 19.59
CA THR A 183 11.04 -4.95 19.94
C THR A 183 11.84 -3.73 19.48
N LEU A 184 11.18 -2.85 18.74
CA LEU A 184 11.75 -1.60 18.24
C LEU A 184 11.05 -0.42 18.93
N PRO A 185 11.73 0.74 19.11
CA PRO A 185 11.08 1.95 19.60
C PRO A 185 9.82 2.29 18.78
N ALA A 186 8.81 2.85 19.43
CA ALA A 186 7.57 3.24 18.73
C ALA A 186 7.85 4.35 17.71
N ASP A 187 8.69 5.32 18.06
CA ASP A 187 9.18 6.34 17.16
C ASP A 187 10.31 5.79 16.28
N MET A 188 10.10 5.83 14.96
CA MET A 188 11.08 5.34 13.99
C MET A 188 12.29 6.29 13.86
N ALA A 189 12.22 7.52 14.39
CA ALA A 189 13.37 8.39 14.50
C ALA A 189 14.46 7.83 15.43
N ASP A 190 14.08 7.02 16.42
CA ASP A 190 14.99 6.40 17.39
C ASP A 190 15.56 5.05 16.91
N TRP A 191 15.20 4.63 15.69
CA TRP A 191 15.74 3.39 15.11
C TRP A 191 17.17 3.60 14.62
N ASP A 192 17.93 2.51 14.62
CA ASP A 192 19.28 2.51 14.05
C ASP A 192 19.24 3.00 12.59
N ALA A 193 20.18 3.90 12.25
CA ALA A 193 20.23 4.57 10.96
C ALA A 193 20.49 3.62 9.77
N ASP A 194 20.96 2.41 10.05
CA ASP A 194 21.18 1.33 9.08
C ASP A 194 20.00 0.34 9.01
N ILE A 195 18.84 0.68 9.60
CA ILE A 195 17.58 -0.01 9.31
C ILE A 195 16.90 0.63 8.09
N TYR A 196 16.54 -0.21 7.13
CA TYR A 196 15.85 0.16 5.91
C TYR A 196 14.49 -0.53 5.84
N VAL A 197 13.48 0.19 5.36
CA VAL A 197 12.11 -0.32 5.18
C VAL A 197 11.88 -0.63 3.72
N CYS A 198 11.25 -1.78 3.45
CA CYS A 198 10.68 -2.17 2.17
C CYS A 198 9.18 -2.39 2.37
N ASP A 199 8.36 -1.46 1.85
CA ASP A 199 6.90 -1.53 1.90
C ASP A 199 6.32 -1.53 0.48
N PRO A 200 6.11 -2.73 -0.09
CA PRO A 200 5.52 -2.87 -1.41
C PRO A 200 4.05 -2.43 -1.46
N TRP A 201 3.30 -2.40 -0.35
CA TRP A 201 1.89 -1.98 -0.34
C TRP A 201 1.76 -0.45 -0.52
N CYS A 202 2.60 0.32 0.18
CA CYS A 202 2.71 1.77 0.05
C CYS A 202 3.57 2.22 -1.13
N ASN A 203 4.39 1.35 -1.72
CA ASN A 203 5.44 1.72 -2.68
C ASN A 203 6.44 2.68 -2.03
N ILE A 204 7.04 2.23 -0.93
CA ILE A 204 8.02 2.96 -0.12
C ILE A 204 9.23 2.05 0.08
N ALA A 205 10.43 2.60 -0.16
CA ALA A 205 11.70 1.95 0.11
C ALA A 205 12.69 3.03 0.55
N CYS A 206 13.02 3.05 1.84
CA CYS A 206 13.71 4.18 2.46
C CYS A 206 14.44 3.76 3.74
N ARG A 207 15.18 4.68 4.37
CA ARG A 207 15.65 4.48 5.75
C ARG A 207 14.45 4.48 6.68
N ALA A 208 14.51 3.70 7.76
CA ALA A 208 13.43 3.63 8.73
C ALA A 208 13.10 5.01 9.33
N ASN A 209 14.10 5.84 9.59
CA ASN A 209 13.89 7.17 10.16
C ASN A 209 13.10 8.11 9.22
N ASP A 210 13.17 7.89 7.90
CA ASP A 210 12.46 8.70 6.90
C ASP A 210 11.03 8.17 6.64
N TYR A 211 10.75 6.93 7.03
CA TYR A 211 9.50 6.24 6.75
C TYR A 211 8.24 6.98 7.25
N PRO A 212 8.19 7.56 8.47
CA PRO A 212 7.02 8.31 8.92
C PRO A 212 6.64 9.47 7.99
N ALA A 213 7.63 10.19 7.45
CA ALA A 213 7.40 11.30 6.53
C ALA A 213 6.93 10.79 5.16
N GLU A 214 7.61 9.78 4.58
CA GLU A 214 7.22 9.19 3.30
C GLU A 214 5.84 8.52 3.35
N PHE A 215 5.49 7.91 4.48
CA PHE A 215 4.17 7.31 4.70
C PHE A 215 3.08 8.37 4.70
N LYS A 216 3.26 9.48 5.44
CA LYS A 216 2.31 10.60 5.44
C LYS A 216 2.13 11.19 4.04
N GLU A 217 3.23 11.46 3.32
CA GLU A 217 3.17 11.96 1.94
C GLU A 217 2.40 10.99 1.02
N LYS A 218 2.62 9.67 1.19
CA LYS A 218 1.89 8.65 0.44
C LYS A 218 0.40 8.67 0.71
N MET A 219 0.02 8.79 1.98
CA MET A 219 -1.37 8.83 2.40
C MET A 219 -2.07 10.07 1.84
N GLU A 220 -1.44 11.25 1.92
CA GLU A 220 -1.98 12.46 1.31
C GLU A 220 -2.16 12.32 -0.22
N LYS A 221 -1.18 11.71 -0.89
CA LYS A 221 -1.30 11.42 -2.33
C LYS A 221 -2.47 10.47 -2.63
N TRP A 222 -2.76 9.52 -1.76
CA TRP A 222 -3.89 8.61 -1.91
C TRP A 222 -5.21 9.31 -1.63
N ASP A 223 -5.27 10.13 -0.60
CA ASP A 223 -6.45 10.91 -0.23
C ASP A 223 -6.84 11.91 -1.34
N ARG A 224 -5.87 12.68 -1.87
CA ARG A 224 -6.06 13.55 -3.06
C ARG A 224 -6.55 12.80 -4.30
N ALA A 225 -6.29 11.49 -4.38
CA ALA A 225 -6.76 10.63 -5.46
C ALA A 225 -8.10 9.94 -5.16
N GLY A 226 -8.79 10.33 -4.07
CA GLY A 226 -10.09 9.78 -3.67
C GLY A 226 -10.04 8.34 -3.15
N LYS A 227 -8.86 7.85 -2.73
CA LYS A 227 -8.70 6.48 -2.22
C LYS A 227 -9.07 6.40 -0.75
N GLN A 228 -9.42 5.20 -0.31
CA GLN A 228 -9.70 4.90 1.10
C GLN A 228 -8.90 3.67 1.53
N VAL A 229 -8.60 3.60 2.83
CA VAL A 229 -7.92 2.45 3.47
C VAL A 229 -8.86 1.80 4.47
N TRP A 230 -8.77 0.48 4.62
CA TRP A 230 -9.60 -0.23 5.59
C TRP A 230 -8.97 -0.18 6.97
N LEU A 231 -9.72 0.33 7.94
CA LEU A 231 -9.41 0.29 9.36
C LEU A 231 -10.38 -0.64 10.07
N SER A 232 -9.86 -1.60 10.83
CA SER A 232 -10.69 -2.53 11.60
C SER A 232 -11.67 -1.77 12.51
N ARG A 233 -12.91 -2.26 12.64
CA ARG A 233 -14.04 -1.64 13.37
C ARG A 233 -14.67 -0.40 12.74
N THR A 234 -13.91 0.40 11.99
CA THR A 234 -14.40 1.64 11.36
C THR A 234 -14.79 1.45 9.89
N GLY A 235 -14.12 0.54 9.17
CA GLY A 235 -14.32 0.32 7.74
C GLY A 235 -13.40 1.17 6.87
N PHE A 236 -13.84 1.55 5.67
CA PHE A 236 -13.04 2.37 4.76
C PHE A 236 -13.00 3.84 5.22
N VAL A 237 -11.82 4.31 5.61
CA VAL A 237 -11.55 5.67 6.08
C VAL A 237 -10.64 6.43 5.11
N SER A 238 -10.58 7.76 5.27
CA SER A 238 -9.58 8.58 4.59
C SER A 238 -8.16 8.10 4.97
N PRO A 239 -7.22 7.98 4.02
CA PRO A 239 -5.83 7.66 4.31
C PRO A 239 -5.12 8.69 5.20
N THR A 240 -5.64 9.92 5.30
CA THR A 240 -5.09 10.98 6.16
C THR A 240 -5.88 11.16 7.45
N SER A 241 -6.79 10.24 7.81
CA SER A 241 -7.46 10.32 9.11
C SER A 241 -6.45 10.17 10.24
N ASP A 242 -6.61 10.96 11.30
CA ASP A 242 -5.74 10.90 12.48
C ASP A 242 -5.70 9.49 13.06
N GLU A 243 -6.86 8.81 13.10
CA GLU A 243 -6.99 7.45 13.60
C GLU A 243 -6.12 6.45 12.81
N TRP A 244 -6.10 6.54 11.47
CA TRP A 244 -5.27 5.67 10.63
C TRP A 244 -3.78 5.98 10.82
N ILE A 245 -3.41 7.26 10.75
CA ILE A 245 -2.01 7.70 10.88
C ILE A 245 -1.45 7.32 12.26
N SER A 246 -2.20 7.57 13.34
CA SER A 246 -1.78 7.23 14.71
C SER A 246 -1.72 5.72 14.91
N THR A 247 -2.65 4.96 14.32
CA THR A 247 -2.63 3.49 14.38
C THR A 247 -1.37 2.92 13.77
N VAL A 248 -0.95 3.40 12.59
CA VAL A 248 0.24 2.87 11.90
C VAL A 248 1.53 3.39 12.53
N LEU A 249 1.65 4.71 12.71
CA LEU A 249 2.92 5.33 13.12
C LEU A 249 3.09 5.38 14.64
N GLY A 250 2.02 5.56 15.42
CA GLY A 250 2.11 5.77 16.87
C GLY A 250 2.13 4.50 17.73
N GLY A 251 1.73 3.34 17.21
CA GLY A 251 1.67 2.11 17.99
C GLY A 251 3.01 1.36 18.13
N GLU A 252 2.98 0.26 18.90
CA GLU A 252 4.12 -0.62 19.13
C GLU A 252 4.73 -1.14 17.81
N LYS A 253 6.05 -1.34 17.77
CA LYS A 253 6.78 -1.87 16.62
C LYS A 253 7.49 -3.16 17.00
N LYS A 254 7.16 -4.26 16.33
CA LYS A 254 7.76 -5.58 16.54
C LYS A 254 8.32 -6.14 15.24
N ALA A 255 9.49 -6.75 15.31
CA ALA A 255 10.16 -7.37 14.19
C ALA A 255 10.41 -8.85 14.46
N THR A 256 10.08 -9.71 13.48
CA THR A 256 10.23 -11.18 13.55
C THR A 256 11.01 -11.71 12.36
#